data_AF-A0A958G8Z9-F1
#
_entry.id   AF-A0A958G8Z9-F1
#
_cell.length_a   1.000
_cell.length_b   1.000
_cell.length_c   1.000
_cell.angle_alpha   90.00
_cell.angle_beta   90.00
_cell.angle_gamma   90.00
#
_symmetry.space_group_name_H-M   'P 1'
#
loop_
_entity.id
_entity.type
_entity.pdbx_description
1 polymer ?
#
loop_
_entity_poly.entity_id
_entity_poly.type
_entity_poly.pdbx_seq_one_letter_code
_entity_poly.pdbx_strand_id
1 'polypeptide(L)'
;MNLYHDVSVFFGETFAVLSNLSYLNPWKNITSILGPPESWFEHPDSEMNIIHPLLIRNYRTLENNVTALVALALPRVAPFRGIPSSLPQPAEPAYEDEAWFFVNGVATNESILAMNGRYLRRLFHRSFELIENPTDGVPVDLIECFFQRSLNSLTRPAEYTFERVHDAFINPRYRRVVLLGHSQGGIIISN
;
A
#
# COMPACT_ATOMS: atom_id res chain seq x y z
N MET A 1 -2.45 22.31 -22.18
CA MET A 1 -1.99 20.91 -22.03
C MET A 1 -3.00 20.03 -22.76
N ASN A 2 -2.57 19.22 -23.73
CA ASN A 2 -3.50 18.51 -24.62
C ASN A 2 -3.67 17.07 -24.13
N LEU A 3 -4.70 16.86 -23.32
CA LEU A 3 -5.01 15.60 -22.63
C LEU A 3 -4.99 14.38 -23.57
N TYR A 4 -5.39 14.55 -24.83
CA TYR A 4 -5.39 13.46 -25.82
C TYR A 4 -3.98 13.07 -26.29
N HIS A 5 -3.08 14.04 -26.40
CA HIS A 5 -1.69 13.82 -26.76
C HIS A 5 -0.94 13.12 -25.62
N ASP A 6 -1.16 13.58 -24.38
CA ASP A 6 -0.49 13.00 -23.20
C ASP A 6 -0.94 11.56 -22.93
N VAL A 7 -2.23 11.25 -23.13
CA VAL A 7 -2.77 9.89 -22.99
C VAL A 7 -2.28 8.95 -24.09
N SER A 8 -2.17 9.41 -25.34
CA SER A 8 -1.73 8.57 -26.46
C SER A 8 -0.24 8.26 -26.45
N VAL A 9 0.60 9.25 -26.13
CA VAL A 9 2.04 9.04 -25.90
C VAL A 9 2.25 8.07 -24.74
N PHE A 10 1.50 8.22 -23.66
CA PHE A 10 1.56 7.33 -22.50
C PHE A 10 1.24 5.86 -22.82
N PHE A 11 0.13 5.57 -23.51
CA PHE A 11 -0.20 4.19 -23.88
C PHE A 11 0.86 3.61 -24.82
N GLY A 12 1.44 4.43 -25.72
CA GLY A 12 2.55 4.03 -26.57
C GLY A 12 3.81 3.64 -25.79
N GLU A 13 4.24 4.49 -24.85
CA GLU A 13 5.43 4.23 -24.02
C GLU A 13 5.21 3.08 -23.03
N THR A 14 4.02 2.94 -22.47
CA THR A 14 3.67 1.85 -21.55
C THR A 14 3.62 0.52 -22.26
N PHE A 15 3.01 0.44 -23.44
CA PHE A 15 3.09 -0.77 -24.26
C PHE A 15 4.53 -1.08 -24.67
N ALA A 16 5.36 -0.06 -24.93
CA ALA A 16 6.78 -0.26 -25.19
C ALA A 16 7.55 -0.81 -23.97
N VAL A 17 7.27 -0.34 -22.75
CA VAL A 17 7.87 -0.88 -21.52
C VAL A 17 7.35 -2.28 -21.22
N LEU A 18 6.03 -2.50 -21.32
CA LEU A 18 5.39 -3.80 -21.06
C LEU A 18 5.84 -4.87 -22.07
N SER A 19 6.00 -4.52 -23.35
CA SER A 19 6.56 -5.42 -24.36
C SER A 19 8.05 -5.71 -24.14
N ASN A 20 8.77 -4.79 -23.51
CA ASN A 20 10.16 -4.96 -23.09
C ASN A 20 10.33 -5.55 -21.68
N LEU A 21 9.24 -5.89 -20.96
CA LEU A 21 9.33 -6.59 -19.67
C LEU A 21 10.06 -7.94 -19.79
N SER A 22 10.07 -8.54 -20.98
CA SER A 22 10.87 -9.72 -21.29
C SER A 22 12.39 -9.50 -21.14
N TYR A 23 12.88 -8.27 -21.34
CA TYR A 23 14.28 -7.87 -21.13
C TYR A 23 14.60 -7.51 -19.68
N LEU A 24 13.63 -6.91 -18.98
CA LEU A 24 13.67 -6.71 -17.54
C LEU A 24 13.37 -8.05 -16.85
N ASN A 25 14.29 -9.02 -16.91
CA ASN A 25 14.13 -10.30 -16.22
C ASN A 25 14.03 -10.02 -14.70
N PRO A 26 12.82 -9.92 -14.12
CA PRO A 26 12.64 -9.40 -12.77
C PRO A 26 13.19 -10.40 -11.75
N TRP A 27 13.18 -11.68 -12.12
CA TRP A 27 13.73 -12.79 -11.35
C TRP A 27 15.23 -12.67 -11.08
N LYS A 28 16.00 -11.98 -11.93
CA LYS A 28 17.44 -11.80 -11.70
C LYS A 28 17.77 -10.82 -10.58
N ASN A 29 16.89 -9.84 -10.33
CA ASN A 29 17.13 -8.79 -9.34
C ASN A 29 16.24 -8.94 -8.09
N ILE A 30 15.35 -9.93 -8.07
CA ILE A 30 14.39 -10.11 -6.97
C ILE A 30 15.09 -10.36 -5.64
N THR A 31 16.23 -11.05 -5.64
CA THR A 31 17.05 -11.29 -4.46
C THR A 31 17.79 -10.04 -3.97
N SER A 32 18.00 -9.06 -4.85
CA SER A 32 18.55 -7.75 -4.46
C SER A 32 17.52 -6.88 -3.75
N ILE A 33 16.22 -7.13 -4.02
CA ILE A 33 15.09 -6.39 -3.45
C ILE A 33 14.58 -7.08 -2.18
N LEU A 34 14.42 -8.40 -2.22
CA LEU A 34 13.81 -9.20 -1.15
C LEU A 34 14.83 -9.87 -0.22
N GLY A 35 16.12 -9.78 -0.55
CA GLY A 35 17.18 -10.52 0.14
C GLY A 35 17.30 -11.98 -0.35
N PRO A 36 18.16 -12.78 0.29
CA PRO A 36 18.34 -14.19 -0.06
C PRO A 36 17.05 -15.00 0.16
N PRO A 37 16.70 -15.97 -0.69
CA PRO A 37 15.44 -16.72 -0.61
C PRO A 37 15.15 -17.36 0.75
N GLU A 38 16.20 -17.72 1.48
CA GLU A 38 16.13 -18.30 2.81
C GLU A 38 15.50 -17.34 3.83
N SER A 39 15.73 -16.03 3.68
CA SER A 39 15.20 -15.01 4.60
C SER A 39 13.76 -14.60 4.31
N TRP A 40 13.19 -15.01 3.18
CA TRP A 40 11.86 -14.56 2.74
C TRP A 40 10.76 -14.97 3.74
N PHE A 41 10.91 -16.12 4.40
CA PHE A 41 9.91 -16.70 5.30
C PHE A 41 10.35 -16.75 6.77
N GLU A 42 11.48 -16.14 7.14
CA GLU A 42 12.03 -16.22 8.50
C GLU A 42 11.21 -15.44 9.53
N HIS A 43 10.55 -14.36 9.12
CA HIS A 43 9.80 -13.50 10.03
C HIS A 43 8.30 -13.84 10.01
N PRO A 44 7.62 -14.07 11.16
CA PRO A 44 6.21 -14.49 11.19
C PRO A 44 5.25 -13.50 10.53
N ASP A 45 5.54 -12.20 10.58
CA ASP A 45 4.78 -11.15 9.89
C ASP A 45 5.32 -10.77 8.50
N SER A 46 6.16 -11.60 7.86
CA SER A 46 6.57 -11.39 6.48
C SER A 46 5.37 -11.57 5.53
N GLU A 47 5.15 -10.61 4.62
CA GLU A 47 4.15 -10.75 3.55
C GLU A 47 4.41 -11.97 2.66
N MET A 48 5.65 -12.42 2.52
CA MET A 48 5.97 -13.61 1.74
C MET A 48 5.35 -14.88 2.34
N ASN A 49 5.08 -14.91 3.65
CA ASN A 49 4.37 -16.03 4.29
C ASN A 49 2.94 -16.22 3.74
N ILE A 50 2.35 -15.20 3.13
CA ILE A 50 1.02 -15.26 2.51
C ILE A 50 1.04 -16.28 1.36
N ILE A 51 2.08 -16.27 0.52
CA ILE A 51 2.19 -17.11 -0.67
C ILE A 51 2.86 -18.48 -0.43
N HIS A 52 3.29 -18.78 0.81
CA HIS A 52 4.00 -20.02 1.10
C HIS A 52 3.03 -21.22 1.23
N PRO A 53 3.14 -22.25 0.37
CA PRO A 53 2.14 -23.32 0.25
C PRO A 53 2.00 -24.19 1.51
N LEU A 54 3.03 -24.27 2.36
CA LEU A 54 3.00 -25.04 3.63
C LEU A 54 2.61 -24.19 4.85
N LEU A 55 2.52 -22.86 4.72
CA LEU A 55 2.10 -21.95 5.79
C LEU A 55 0.62 -21.55 5.68
N ILE A 56 -0.12 -22.14 4.72
CA ILE A 56 -1.59 -22.17 4.70
C ILE A 56 -2.06 -23.07 5.86
N ARG A 57 -1.82 -22.61 7.09
CA ARG A 57 -2.17 -23.34 8.33
C ARG A 57 -3.46 -22.83 8.95
N ASN A 58 -3.92 -21.61 8.61
CA ASN A 58 -5.08 -20.97 9.24
C ASN A 58 -6.03 -20.29 8.25
N TYR A 59 -7.32 -20.26 8.61
CA TYR A 59 -8.43 -19.69 7.82
C TYR A 59 -8.23 -18.20 7.46
N ARG A 60 -7.65 -17.38 8.35
CA ARG A 60 -7.31 -15.98 8.04
C ARG A 60 -6.27 -15.83 6.92
N THR A 61 -5.31 -16.74 6.83
CA THR A 61 -4.31 -16.75 5.75
C THR A 61 -4.95 -17.16 4.42
N LEU A 62 -5.94 -18.06 4.45
CA LEU A 62 -6.73 -18.43 3.27
C LEU A 62 -7.62 -17.29 2.78
N GLU A 63 -8.32 -16.58 3.68
CA GLU A 63 -9.10 -15.39 3.31
C GLU A 63 -8.21 -14.30 2.71
N ASN A 64 -7.06 -14.00 3.31
CA ASN A 64 -6.12 -13.02 2.78
C ASN A 64 -5.59 -13.41 1.40
N ASN A 65 -5.29 -14.69 1.18
CA ASN A 65 -4.86 -15.23 -0.11
C ASN A 65 -5.97 -15.16 -1.17
N VAL A 66 -7.19 -15.56 -0.82
CA VAL A 66 -8.34 -15.50 -1.73
C VAL A 66 -8.67 -14.06 -2.07
N THR A 67 -8.66 -13.14 -1.10
CA THR A 67 -8.90 -11.72 -1.36
C THR A 67 -7.79 -11.09 -2.20
N ALA A 68 -6.52 -11.41 -1.96
CA ALA A 68 -5.42 -10.92 -2.78
C ALA A 68 -5.49 -11.46 -4.22
N LEU A 69 -5.81 -12.74 -4.40
CA LEU A 69 -6.01 -13.37 -5.72
C LEU A 69 -7.27 -12.83 -6.42
N VAL A 70 -8.35 -12.61 -5.68
CA VAL A 70 -9.59 -12.01 -6.18
C VAL A 70 -9.35 -10.55 -6.58
N ALA A 71 -8.60 -9.78 -5.80
CA ALA A 71 -8.18 -8.43 -6.16
C ALA A 71 -7.25 -8.42 -7.39
N LEU A 72 -6.47 -9.47 -7.60
CA LEU A 72 -5.69 -9.64 -8.82
C LEU A 72 -6.58 -9.90 -10.05
N ALA A 73 -7.68 -10.64 -9.87
CA ALA A 73 -8.49 -11.19 -10.97
C ALA A 73 -9.79 -10.41 -11.27
N LEU A 74 -10.38 -9.74 -10.28
CA LEU A 74 -11.68 -9.08 -10.38
C LEU A 74 -11.55 -7.60 -9.96
N PRO A 75 -11.43 -6.67 -10.93
CA PRO A 75 -11.40 -5.26 -10.60
C PRO A 75 -12.73 -4.80 -10.00
N ARG A 76 -12.66 -4.11 -8.85
CA ARG A 76 -13.79 -3.41 -8.25
C ARG A 76 -13.87 -2.02 -8.89
N VAL A 77 -14.96 -1.77 -9.59
CA VAL A 77 -15.27 -0.44 -10.14
C VAL A 77 -16.46 0.14 -9.38
N ALA A 78 -16.64 1.46 -9.48
CA ALA A 78 -17.81 2.13 -8.92
C ALA A 78 -19.11 1.40 -9.35
N PRO A 79 -20.07 1.18 -8.43
CA PRO A 79 -20.18 1.75 -7.07
C PRO A 79 -19.48 0.95 -5.96
N PHE A 80 -18.77 -0.14 -6.28
CA PHE A 80 -18.19 -1.06 -5.28
C PHE A 80 -16.77 -0.70 -4.84
N ARG A 81 -16.39 0.57 -5.04
CA ARG A 81 -15.10 1.13 -4.64
C ARG A 81 -15.01 1.13 -3.12
N GLY A 82 -13.87 0.72 -2.57
CA GLY A 82 -13.68 0.77 -1.13
C GLY A 82 -13.67 2.22 -0.62
N ILE A 83 -14.14 2.41 0.61
CA ILE A 83 -14.05 3.69 1.31
C ILE A 83 -12.78 3.63 2.17
N PRO A 84 -11.88 4.63 2.09
CA PRO A 84 -10.69 4.65 2.94
C PRO A 84 -11.11 4.66 4.42
N SER A 85 -10.38 3.90 5.22
CA SER A 85 -10.63 3.72 6.64
C SER A 85 -9.31 3.69 7.40
N SER A 86 -9.33 3.72 8.73
CA SER A 86 -8.11 3.56 9.52
C SER A 86 -8.25 2.52 10.62
N LEU A 87 -7.17 1.78 10.85
CA LEU A 87 -7.05 0.82 11.94
C LEU A 87 -6.13 1.39 13.02
N PRO A 88 -6.61 1.54 14.26
CA PRO A 88 -5.79 1.98 15.37
C PRO A 88 -4.90 0.84 15.86
N GLN A 89 -3.73 1.21 16.39
CA GLN A 89 -2.88 0.30 17.16
C GLN A 89 -2.94 0.62 18.65
N PRO A 90 -2.65 -0.36 19.54
CA PRO A 90 -2.53 -0.11 20.97
C PRO A 90 -1.55 1.05 21.22
N ALA A 91 -1.91 2.01 22.06
CA ALA A 91 -1.07 3.16 22.37
C ALA A 91 0.29 2.72 22.96
N GLU A 92 1.31 3.55 22.75
CA GLU A 92 2.63 3.38 23.35
C GLU A 92 2.85 4.52 24.35
N PRO A 93 2.67 4.28 25.67
CA PRO A 93 2.64 5.33 26.68
C PRO A 93 3.87 6.25 26.68
N ALA A 94 5.03 5.69 26.30
CA ALA A 94 6.28 6.42 26.22
C ALA A 94 6.32 7.51 25.13
N TYR A 95 5.38 7.49 24.16
CA TYR A 95 5.37 8.35 22.97
C TYR A 95 3.97 8.90 22.69
N GLU A 96 3.23 9.21 23.76
CA GLU A 96 1.87 9.74 23.71
C GLU A 96 1.72 11.14 23.09
N ASP A 97 2.85 11.85 22.93
CA ASP A 97 2.99 13.15 22.28
C ASP A 97 3.44 13.04 20.81
N GLU A 98 3.47 11.82 20.25
CA GLU A 98 3.77 11.60 18.84
C GLU A 98 2.54 10.99 18.13
N ALA A 99 2.29 11.42 16.89
CA ALA A 99 1.29 10.82 16.00
C ALA A 99 1.99 10.21 14.79
N TRP A 100 1.80 8.91 14.57
CA TRP A 100 2.40 8.17 13.46
C TRP A 100 1.32 7.60 12.56
N PHE A 101 1.46 7.81 11.26
CA PHE A 101 0.52 7.37 10.24
C PHE A 101 1.22 6.48 9.22
N PHE A 102 0.53 5.44 8.76
CA PHE A 102 0.99 4.58 7.68
C PHE A 102 -0.10 4.44 6.63
N VAL A 103 0.21 4.72 5.36
CA VAL A 103 -0.68 4.53 4.21
C VAL A 103 -0.16 3.37 3.36
N ASN A 104 -0.97 2.31 3.19
CA ASN A 104 -0.59 1.18 2.34
C ASN A 104 -0.63 1.51 0.85
N GLY A 105 -0.01 0.61 0.07
CA GLY A 105 -0.13 0.59 -1.38
C GLY A 105 -1.29 -0.29 -1.86
N VAL A 106 -1.25 -0.55 -3.15
CA VAL A 106 -2.16 -1.45 -3.88
C VAL A 106 -2.03 -2.91 -3.44
N ALA A 107 -2.91 -3.76 -3.94
CA ALA A 107 -2.95 -5.20 -3.67
C ALA A 107 -3.05 -5.56 -2.18
N THR A 108 -3.56 -4.65 -1.36
CA THR A 108 -3.60 -4.79 0.10
C THR A 108 -5.06 -4.81 0.58
N ASN A 109 -5.29 -5.42 1.74
CA ASN A 109 -6.55 -5.36 2.47
C ASN A 109 -6.29 -5.05 3.94
N GLU A 110 -7.35 -4.80 4.71
CA GLU A 110 -7.30 -4.57 6.16
C GLU A 110 -6.39 -5.56 6.92
N SER A 111 -6.43 -6.85 6.60
CA SER A 111 -5.61 -7.87 7.27
C SER A 111 -4.12 -7.73 6.98
N ILE A 112 -3.74 -7.47 5.71
CA ILE A 112 -2.35 -7.24 5.30
C ILE A 112 -1.87 -5.90 5.88
N LEU A 113 -2.70 -4.87 5.83
CA LEU A 113 -2.46 -3.58 6.48
C LEU A 113 -2.15 -3.75 7.98
N ALA A 114 -2.98 -4.53 8.69
CA ALA A 114 -2.77 -4.82 10.11
C ALA A 114 -1.47 -5.61 10.37
N MET A 115 -1.09 -6.53 9.47
CA MET A 115 0.18 -7.26 9.57
C MET A 115 1.39 -6.34 9.39
N ASN A 116 1.36 -5.49 8.37
CA ASN A 116 2.38 -4.47 8.13
C ASN A 116 2.49 -3.53 9.31
N GLY A 117 1.34 -3.10 9.86
CA GLY A 117 1.29 -2.31 11.06
C GLY A 117 1.99 -2.99 12.24
N ARG A 118 1.74 -4.28 12.51
CA ARG A 118 2.42 -4.99 13.61
C ARG A 118 3.93 -5.02 13.41
N TYR A 119 4.38 -5.21 12.18
CA TYR A 119 5.80 -5.18 11.84
C TYR A 119 6.42 -3.80 12.05
N LEU A 120 5.79 -2.74 11.54
CA LEU A 120 6.22 -1.36 11.75
C LEU A 120 6.26 -0.98 13.24
N ARG A 121 5.23 -1.38 14.01
CA ARG A 121 5.20 -1.15 15.46
C ARG A 121 6.40 -1.76 16.17
N ARG A 122 6.78 -2.98 15.81
CA ARG A 122 7.96 -3.64 16.39
C ARG A 122 9.26 -2.99 15.94
N LEU A 123 9.34 -2.54 14.69
CA LEU A 123 10.57 -1.94 14.13
C LEU A 123 10.83 -0.54 14.71
N PHE A 124 9.80 0.30 14.77
CA PHE A 124 9.91 1.69 15.20
C PHE A 124 9.64 1.88 16.69
N HIS A 125 9.09 0.87 17.37
CA HIS A 125 8.60 0.99 18.75
C HIS A 125 7.60 2.14 18.90
N ARG A 126 6.67 2.25 17.95
CA ARG A 126 5.65 3.30 17.86
C ARG A 126 4.29 2.72 17.49
N SER A 127 3.22 3.33 17.99
CA SER A 127 1.85 3.04 17.55
C SER A 127 1.56 3.82 16.29
N PHE A 128 1.08 3.13 15.26
CA PHE A 128 0.64 3.72 14.01
C PHE A 128 -0.88 3.75 13.94
N GLU A 129 -1.43 4.83 13.39
CA GLU A 129 -2.72 4.78 12.72
C GLU A 129 -2.50 4.28 11.29
N LEU A 130 -3.10 3.15 10.97
CA LEU A 130 -2.93 2.47 9.68
C LEU A 130 -4.07 2.90 8.76
N ILE A 131 -3.79 3.75 7.78
CA ILE A 131 -4.77 4.25 6.82
C ILE A 131 -4.83 3.28 5.65
N GLU A 132 -6.02 2.73 5.43
CA GLU A 132 -6.34 1.85 4.32
C GLU A 132 -6.58 2.67 3.05
N ASN A 133 -5.71 2.47 2.06
CA ASN A 133 -6.00 2.70 0.66
C ASN A 133 -6.67 1.42 0.11
N PRO A 134 -8.00 1.42 -0.12
CA PRO A 134 -8.69 0.22 -0.58
C PRO A 134 -8.26 -0.12 -2.01
N THR A 135 -7.96 -1.39 -2.25
CA THR A 135 -7.60 -1.86 -3.59
C THR A 135 -8.85 -2.09 -4.44
N ASP A 136 -8.84 -1.50 -5.64
CA ASP A 136 -9.84 -1.69 -6.68
C ASP A 136 -9.40 -2.75 -7.70
N GLY A 137 -8.21 -3.31 -7.50
CA GLY A 137 -7.68 -4.49 -8.18
C GLY A 137 -6.38 -4.17 -8.89
N VAL A 138 -5.38 -5.06 -8.84
CA VAL A 138 -3.98 -4.72 -9.16
C VAL A 138 -3.77 -4.06 -10.54
N PRO A 139 -4.39 -4.52 -11.64
CA PRO A 139 -4.23 -3.85 -12.93
C PRO A 139 -4.85 -2.45 -12.96
N VAL A 140 -6.02 -2.27 -12.34
CA VAL A 140 -6.74 -0.99 -12.27
C VAL A 140 -6.00 -0.02 -11.36
N ASP A 141 -5.55 -0.52 -10.22
CA ASP A 141 -4.72 0.16 -9.25
C ASP A 141 -3.39 0.66 -9.87
N LEU A 142 -2.71 -0.14 -10.70
CA LEU A 142 -1.47 0.28 -11.37
C LEU A 142 -1.72 1.36 -12.43
N ILE A 143 -2.82 1.26 -13.17
CA ILE A 143 -3.25 2.29 -14.12
C ILE A 143 -3.62 3.58 -13.36
N GLU A 144 -4.35 3.47 -12.26
CA GLU A 144 -4.73 4.61 -11.41
C GLU A 144 -3.51 5.24 -10.73
N CYS A 145 -2.58 4.46 -10.17
CA CYS A 145 -1.29 4.94 -9.66
C CYS A 145 -0.60 5.83 -10.69
N PHE A 146 -0.57 5.36 -11.94
CA PHE A 146 0.09 6.06 -13.02
C PHE A 146 -0.61 7.38 -13.33
N PHE A 147 -1.95 7.39 -13.44
CA PHE A 147 -2.71 8.61 -13.66
C PHE A 147 -2.61 9.58 -12.49
N GLN A 148 -2.70 9.11 -11.24
CA GLN A 148 -2.51 9.93 -10.05
C GLN A 148 -1.13 10.62 -10.05
N ARG A 149 -0.06 9.88 -10.39
CA ARG A 149 1.29 10.44 -10.48
C ARG A 149 1.46 11.42 -11.64
N SER A 150 0.77 11.21 -12.76
CA SER A 150 0.93 12.01 -13.98
C SER A 150 0.01 13.23 -14.04
N LEU A 151 -1.14 13.18 -13.35
CA LEU A 151 -2.19 14.20 -13.41
C LEU A 151 -2.45 14.89 -12.07
N ASN A 152 -1.70 14.54 -11.01
CA ASN A 152 -1.82 15.09 -9.65
C ASN A 152 -3.28 15.14 -9.16
N SER A 153 -4.02 14.06 -9.44
CA SER A 153 -5.45 14.00 -9.16
C SER A 153 -5.70 13.65 -7.70
N LEU A 154 -6.43 14.52 -7.00
CA LEU A 154 -6.92 14.27 -5.65
C LEU A 154 -7.85 13.07 -5.64
N THR A 155 -7.55 12.11 -4.77
CA THR A 155 -8.34 10.89 -4.58
C THR A 155 -8.86 10.82 -3.16
N ARG A 156 -9.96 10.09 -2.95
CA ARG A 156 -10.56 9.94 -1.61
C ARG A 156 -9.57 9.46 -0.54
N PRO A 157 -8.66 8.51 -0.81
CA PRO A 157 -7.62 8.13 0.14
C PRO A 157 -6.65 9.28 0.46
N ALA A 158 -6.34 10.15 -0.49
CA ALA A 158 -5.51 11.33 -0.27
C ALA A 158 -6.22 12.38 0.60
N GLU A 159 -7.49 12.66 0.30
CA GLU A 159 -8.33 13.56 1.12
C GLU A 159 -8.45 13.05 2.56
N TYR A 160 -8.78 11.77 2.72
CA TYR A 160 -8.89 11.13 4.03
C TYR A 160 -7.56 11.17 4.79
N THR A 161 -6.45 10.85 4.11
CA THR A 161 -5.11 10.92 4.72
C THR A 161 -4.78 12.34 5.17
N PHE A 162 -5.08 13.34 4.33
CA PHE A 162 -4.87 14.74 4.64
C PHE A 162 -5.65 15.16 5.88
N GLU A 163 -6.96 14.85 5.96
CA GLU A 163 -7.79 15.14 7.13
C GLU A 163 -7.17 14.54 8.40
N ARG A 164 -6.77 13.26 8.34
CA ARG A 164 -6.21 12.55 9.49
C ARG A 164 -4.91 13.17 10.01
N VAL A 165 -4.00 13.49 9.09
CA VAL A 165 -2.70 14.08 9.41
C VAL A 165 -2.86 15.54 9.85
N HIS A 166 -3.75 16.29 9.21
CA HIS A 166 -4.04 17.68 9.55
C HIS A 166 -4.57 17.81 10.98
N ASP A 167 -5.54 16.97 11.36
CA ASP A 167 -6.09 16.94 12.73
C ASP A 167 -5.01 16.70 13.78
N ALA A 168 -4.06 15.80 13.52
CA ALA A 168 -2.94 15.56 14.42
C ALA A 168 -1.95 16.73 14.41
N PHE A 169 -1.71 17.35 13.26
CA PHE A 169 -0.77 18.46 13.12
C PHE A 169 -1.22 19.72 13.89
N ILE A 170 -2.52 20.03 13.90
CA ILE A 170 -3.07 21.19 14.62
C ILE A 170 -3.31 20.91 16.10
N ASN A 171 -3.25 19.65 16.54
CA ASN A 171 -3.49 19.28 17.93
C ASN A 171 -2.25 19.59 18.79
N PRO A 172 -2.35 20.51 19.76
CA PRO A 172 -1.21 20.94 20.57
C PRO A 172 -0.66 19.84 21.49
N ARG A 173 -1.36 18.71 21.65
CA ARG A 173 -0.85 17.53 22.36
C ARG A 173 0.35 16.92 21.65
N TYR A 174 0.36 16.93 20.32
CA TYR A 174 1.40 16.25 19.54
C TYR A 174 2.57 17.19 19.27
N ARG A 175 3.77 16.77 19.66
CA ARG A 175 5.03 17.45 19.39
C ARG A 175 5.66 16.98 18.07
N ARG A 176 5.27 15.79 17.59
CA ARG A 176 5.79 15.19 16.37
C ARG A 176 4.67 14.48 15.62
N VAL A 177 4.61 14.73 14.31
CA VAL A 177 3.75 14.00 13.38
C VAL A 177 4.64 13.34 12.35
N VAL A 178 4.46 12.03 12.14
CA VAL A 178 5.20 11.24 11.15
C VAL A 178 4.24 10.52 10.23
N LEU A 179 4.48 10.62 8.93
CA LEU A 179 3.67 10.00 7.88
C LEU A 179 4.55 9.10 7.02
N LEU A 180 4.16 7.83 6.88
CA LEU A 180 4.84 6.83 6.07
C LEU A 180 3.91 6.34 4.98
N GLY A 181 4.38 6.33 3.74
CA GLY A 181 3.66 5.78 2.59
C GLY A 181 4.43 4.63 1.96
N HIS A 182 3.75 3.53 1.64
CA HIS A 182 4.34 2.38 0.95
C HIS A 182 3.77 2.24 -0.47
N SER A 183 4.63 2.06 -1.48
CA SER A 183 4.22 1.93 -2.88
C SER A 183 3.29 3.08 -3.32
N GLN A 184 2.04 2.82 -3.75
CA GLN A 184 1.06 3.87 -4.06
C GLN A 184 0.76 4.79 -2.86
N GLY A 185 0.85 4.31 -1.63
CA GLY A 185 0.74 5.14 -0.44
C GLY A 185 1.73 6.32 -0.46
N GLY A 186 2.91 6.14 -1.08
CA GLY A 186 3.87 7.23 -1.31
C GLY A 186 3.35 8.32 -2.25
N ILE A 187 2.59 7.96 -3.28
CA ILE A 187 1.94 8.90 -4.21
C ILE A 187 0.81 9.65 -3.49
N ILE A 188 0.01 8.92 -2.70
CA ILE A 188 -1.12 9.47 -1.93
C ILE A 188 -0.65 10.56 -0.96
N ILE A 189 0.44 10.31 -0.22
CA ILE A 189 0.95 11.30 0.75
C ILE A 189 1.71 12.48 0.12
N SER A 190 1.99 12.40 -1.18
CA SER A 190 2.77 13.43 -1.90
C SER A 190 1.92 14.38 -2.77
N ASN A 191 0.63 14.06 -2.94
CA ASN A 191 -0.36 14.93 -3.60
C ASN A 191 -0.86 16.01 -2.64
#